data_AF-A0A9D9TRJ8-F1
#
_entry.id   AF-A0A9D9TRJ8-F1
#
_cell.length_a   1.000
_cell.length_b   1.000
_cell.length_c   1.000
_cell.angle_alpha   90.00
_cell.angle_beta   90.00
_cell.angle_gamma   90.00
#
_symmetry.space_group_name_H-M   'P 1'
#
loop_
_entity.id
_entity.type
_entity.pdbx_description
1 polymer ?
#
loop_
_entity_poly.entity_id
_entity_poly.type
_entity_poly.pdbx_seq_one_letter_code
_entity_poly.pdbx_strand_id
1 'polypeptide(L)'
;FKEECSLTISVGDFMFVNQHLQKPLHAIELYFEVKIESGKLTKGIDPEHKIQIIEEVKWMSFDEINLIAPKNKHAILNLCDSQKSLWALKGNFLS
;
A
#
# COMPACT_ATOMS: atom_id res chain seq x y z
N PHE A 1 6.73 -4.97 5.88
CA PHE A 1 7.15 -3.70 6.52
C PHE A 1 8.62 -3.64 6.90
N LYS A 2 9.13 -4.36 7.91
CA LYS A 2 10.54 -4.22 8.33
C LYS A 2 11.54 -4.48 7.19
N GLU A 3 11.31 -5.51 6.39
CA GLU A 3 12.14 -5.91 5.24
C GLU A 3 12.06 -4.92 4.06
N GLU A 4 10.96 -4.16 3.96
CA GLU A 4 10.73 -3.24 2.83
C GLU A 4 11.10 -1.79 3.19
N CYS A 5 10.75 -1.35 4.41
CA CYS A 5 10.79 0.05 4.83
C CYS A 5 11.32 0.28 6.26
N SER A 6 11.93 -0.72 6.89
CA SER A 6 12.57 -0.64 8.22
C SER A 6 11.64 -0.20 9.37
N LEU A 7 10.31 -0.26 9.17
CA LEU A 7 9.32 0.08 10.19
C LEU A 7 8.81 -1.16 10.91
N THR A 8 8.69 -1.04 12.23
CA THR A 8 7.92 -1.97 13.05
C THR A 8 6.51 -1.40 13.20
N ILE A 9 5.50 -2.21 12.89
CA ILE A 9 4.11 -1.79 12.89
C ILE A 9 3.26 -2.72 13.75
N SER A 10 2.11 -2.21 14.16
CA SER A 10 0.97 -3.01 14.60
C SER A 10 -0.13 -2.97 13.52
N VAL A 11 -0.81 -4.09 13.31
CA VAL A 11 -1.96 -4.18 12.41
C VAL A 11 -3.20 -3.69 13.16
N GLY A 12 -3.89 -2.72 12.57
CA GLY A 12 -5.13 -2.16 13.07
C GLY A 12 -6.35 -2.80 12.39
N ASP A 13 -7.33 -1.96 12.09
CA ASP A 13 -8.60 -2.40 11.54
C ASP A 13 -8.46 -2.97 10.13
N PHE A 14 -9.22 -4.03 9.86
CA PHE A 14 -9.52 -4.41 8.49
C PHE A 14 -10.28 -3.28 7.79
N MET A 15 -9.82 -2.92 6.61
CA MET A 15 -10.38 -1.83 5.82
C MET A 15 -11.37 -2.39 4.80
N PHE A 16 -10.90 -3.06 3.75
CA PHE A 16 -11.75 -3.54 2.67
C PHE A 16 -11.07 -4.65 1.88
N VAL A 17 -11.84 -5.33 1.03
CA VAL A 17 -11.34 -6.30 0.06
C VAL A 17 -11.28 -5.65 -1.32
N ASN A 18 -10.21 -5.88 -2.06
CA ASN A 18 -10.16 -5.63 -3.49
C ASN A 18 -9.93 -6.94 -4.24
N GLN A 19 -10.78 -7.24 -5.21
CA GLN A 19 -10.60 -8.36 -6.11
C GLN A 19 -9.88 -7.86 -7.37
N HIS A 20 -8.65 -8.32 -7.57
CA HIS A 20 -7.89 -8.01 -8.76
C HIS A 20 -8.05 -9.13 -9.80
N LEU A 21 -8.70 -8.83 -10.92
CA LEU A 21 -8.95 -9.75 -12.04
C LEU A 21 -8.25 -9.27 -13.31
N GLN A 22 -7.07 -9.83 -13.58
CA GLN A 22 -6.35 -9.58 -14.83
C GLN A 22 -5.74 -10.89 -15.33
N LYS A 23 -6.34 -11.50 -16.35
CA LYS A 23 -5.88 -12.80 -16.89
C LYS A 23 -4.35 -12.81 -17.12
N PRO A 24 -3.63 -13.85 -16.66
CA PRO A 24 -4.11 -15.08 -15.99
C PRO A 24 -4.27 -14.94 -14.47
N LEU A 25 -4.01 -13.76 -13.90
CA LEU A 25 -4.01 -13.50 -12.47
C LEU A 25 -5.42 -13.24 -11.93
N HIS A 26 -5.74 -13.91 -10.83
CA HIS A 26 -6.90 -13.62 -10.00
C HIS A 26 -6.43 -13.57 -8.56
N ALA A 27 -6.41 -12.38 -7.97
CA ALA A 27 -5.97 -12.15 -6.61
C ALA A 27 -7.09 -11.52 -5.77
N ILE A 28 -7.09 -11.85 -4.48
CA ILE A 28 -7.88 -11.18 -3.46
C ILE A 28 -6.90 -10.43 -2.57
N GLU A 29 -7.04 -9.12 -2.54
CA GLU A 29 -6.22 -8.23 -1.73
C GLU A 29 -6.99 -7.81 -0.50
N LEU A 30 -6.37 -7.95 0.66
CA LEU A 30 -6.93 -7.56 1.95
C LEU A 30 -6.16 -6.34 2.45
N TYR A 31 -6.87 -5.24 2.68
CA TYR A 31 -6.26 -4.00 3.15
C TYR A 31 -6.54 -3.80 4.64
N PHE A 32 -5.51 -3.40 5.37
CA PHE A 32 -5.56 -3.14 6.80
C PHE A 32 -4.96 -1.77 7.10
N GLU A 33 -5.52 -1.09 8.09
CA GLU A 33 -4.83 0.02 8.74
C GLU A 33 -3.59 -0.53 9.46
N VAL A 34 -2.50 0.24 9.47
CA VAL A 34 -1.31 -0.07 10.27
C VAL A 34 -0.87 1.16 11.05
N LYS A 35 -0.33 0.93 12.25
CA LYS A 35 0.25 1.98 13.11
C LYS A 35 1.72 1.72 13.28
N ILE A 36 2.53 2.78 13.21
CA ILE A 36 3.97 2.69 13.39
C ILE A 36 4.27 2.65 14.88
N GLU A 37 4.90 1.58 15.34
CA GLU A 37 5.34 1.43 16.73
C GLU A 37 6.75 2.01 16.92
N SER A 38 7.64 1.75 15.96
CA SER A 38 9.02 2.22 15.99
C SER A 38 9.71 2.09 14.63
N GLY A 39 10.93 2.65 14.57
CA GLY A 39 11.76 2.64 13.38
C GLY A 39 11.82 4.01 12.71
N LYS A 40 12.62 4.09 11.65
CA LYS A 40 12.71 5.27 10.78
C LYS A 40 12.45 4.79 9.37
N LEU A 41 11.69 5.56 8.59
CA LEU A 41 11.45 5.23 7.20
C LEU A 41 12.79 5.27 6.45
N THR A 42 13.31 4.08 6.18
CA THR A 42 14.52 3.84 5.38
C THR A 42 14.31 2.54 4.64
N LYS A 43 14.94 2.39 3.47
CA LYS A 43 14.85 1.15 2.72
C LYS A 43 15.23 -0.05 3.60
N GLY A 44 14.36 -1.05 3.63
CA GLY A 44 14.61 -2.30 4.35
C GLY A 44 15.56 -3.22 3.61
N ILE A 45 15.81 -4.38 4.20
CA ILE A 45 16.63 -5.44 3.61
C ILE A 45 15.77 -6.69 3.61
N ASP A 46 15.49 -7.21 2.41
CA ASP A 46 14.86 -8.50 2.19
C ASP A 46 15.97 -9.57 2.15
N PRO A 47 16.07 -10.46 3.16
CA PRO A 47 17.10 -11.50 3.19
C PRO A 47 16.80 -12.67 2.24
N GLU A 48 15.56 -12.84 1.80
CA GLU A 48 15.13 -13.94 0.94
C GLU A 48 15.48 -13.66 -0.53
N HIS A 49 15.48 -12.39 -0.92
CA HIS A 49 15.84 -11.95 -2.26
C HIS A 49 17.24 -11.31 -2.31
N LYS A 50 18.14 -11.90 -3.11
CA LYS A 50 19.49 -11.33 -3.34
C LYS A 50 19.47 -9.95 -4.02
N ILE A 51 18.38 -9.62 -4.70
CA ILE A 51 18.21 -8.36 -5.44
C ILE A 51 17.08 -7.58 -4.77
N GLN A 52 17.43 -6.44 -4.18
CA GLN A 52 16.46 -5.51 -3.61
C GLN A 52 15.78 -4.72 -4.73
N ILE A 53 14.48 -4.96 -4.93
CA ILE A 53 13.67 -4.31 -5.98
C ILE A 53 13.24 -2.90 -5.56
N ILE A 54 13.14 -2.63 -4.25
CA ILE A 54 12.78 -1.31 -3.75
C ILE A 54 13.98 -0.37 -3.87
N GLU A 55 13.84 0.70 -4.65
CA GLU A 55 14.91 1.70 -4.83
C GLU A 55 14.80 2.85 -3.83
N GLU A 56 13.57 3.34 -3.60
CA GLU A 56 13.25 4.51 -2.78
C GLU A 56 12.07 4.21 -1.85
N VAL A 57 12.10 4.76 -0.63
CA VAL A 57 10.94 4.85 0.25
C VAL A 57 10.82 6.30 0.75
N LYS A 58 9.60 6.84 0.73
CA LYS A 58 9.31 8.19 1.24
C LYS A 58 7.88 8.30 1.74
N TRP A 59 7.67 9.28 2.62
CA TRP A 59 6.32 9.73 2.94
C TRP A 59 5.81 10.61 1.80
N MET A 60 4.55 10.43 1.41
CA MET A 60 3.90 11.22 0.37
C MET A 60 2.54 11.68 0.87
N SER A 61 2.20 12.92 0.57
CA SER A 61 0.85 13.44 0.65
C SER A 61 -0.03 12.86 -0.47
N PHE A 62 -1.35 12.93 -0.30
CA PHE A 62 -2.27 12.55 -1.37
C PHE A 62 -2.12 13.43 -2.60
N ASP A 63 -1.81 14.71 -2.44
CA ASP A 63 -1.55 15.63 -3.57
C ASP A 63 -0.36 15.14 -4.40
N GLU A 64 0.74 14.74 -3.77
CA GLU A 64 1.90 14.15 -4.47
C GLU A 64 1.54 12.82 -5.16
N ILE A 65 0.76 11.96 -4.52
CA ILE A 65 0.29 10.69 -5.11
C ILE A 65 -0.63 10.94 -6.31
N ASN A 66 -1.44 12.00 -6.28
CA ASN A 66 -2.35 12.37 -7.36
C ASN A 66 -1.61 12.84 -8.61
N LEU A 67 -0.39 13.36 -8.47
CA LEU A 67 0.48 13.72 -9.60
C LEU A 67 1.13 12.50 -10.30
N ILE A 68 1.14 11.32 -9.65
CA ILE A 68 1.65 10.09 -10.27
C ILE A 68 0.68 9.61 -11.34
N ALA A 69 1.22 9.33 -12.55
CA ALA A 69 0.44 8.80 -13.65
C ALA A 69 -0.35 7.53 -13.24
N PRO A 70 -1.63 7.37 -13.61
CA PRO A 70 -2.49 6.27 -13.16
C PRO A 70 -1.91 4.87 -13.35
N LYS A 71 -1.15 4.66 -14.43
CA LYS A 71 -0.47 3.38 -14.74
C LYS A 71 0.71 3.03 -13.83
N ASN A 72 1.24 4.02 -13.09
CA ASN A 72 2.39 3.87 -12.20
C ASN A 72 1.98 3.77 -10.73
N LYS A 73 0.68 3.71 -10.42
CA LYS A 73 0.16 3.50 -9.06
C LYS A 73 -0.92 2.43 -9.08
N HIS A 74 -1.17 1.83 -7.91
CA HIS A 74 -2.19 0.79 -7.77
C HIS A 74 -3.59 1.33 -8.13
N ALA A 75 -4.44 0.48 -8.72
CA ALA A 75 -5.77 0.87 -9.19
C ALA A 75 -6.61 1.54 -8.10
N ILE A 76 -6.46 1.12 -6.85
CA ILE A 76 -7.22 1.69 -5.73
C ILE A 76 -6.90 3.16 -5.44
N LEU A 77 -5.65 3.58 -5.71
CA LEU A 77 -5.22 4.98 -5.59
C LEU A 77 -5.66 5.82 -6.79
N ASN A 78 -6.26 5.21 -7.81
CA ASN A 78 -6.98 5.91 -8.88
C ASN A 78 -8.46 6.12 -8.53
N LEU A 79 -9.01 5.35 -7.58
CA LEU A 79 -10.39 5.47 -7.12
C LEU A 79 -10.55 6.48 -5.97
N CYS A 80 -9.44 6.88 -5.34
CA CYS A 80 -9.41 7.79 -4.21
C CYS A 80 -8.49 8.98 -4.53
N ASP A 81 -8.97 10.18 -4.24
CA ASP A 81 -8.24 11.43 -4.38
C ASP A 81 -7.70 11.98 -3.06
N SER A 82 -8.11 11.39 -1.93
CA SER A 82 -7.82 11.90 -0.60
C SER A 82 -7.83 10.77 0.43
N GLN A 83 -7.24 11.04 1.60
CA GLN A 83 -7.34 10.14 2.72
C GLN A 83 -8.81 9.85 3.03
N LYS A 84 -9.66 10.87 3.14
CA LYS A 84 -11.08 10.68 3.45
C LYS A 84 -11.80 9.72 2.48
N SER A 85 -11.55 9.82 1.16
CA SER A 85 -12.17 8.91 0.19
C SER A 85 -11.63 7.49 0.31
N LEU A 86 -10.33 7.30 0.60
CA LEU A 86 -9.77 5.97 0.89
C LEU A 86 -10.40 5.34 2.14
N TRP A 87 -10.59 6.10 3.21
CA TRP A 87 -11.22 5.61 4.44
C TRP A 87 -12.70 5.29 4.25
N ALA A 88 -13.38 5.97 3.32
CA ALA A 88 -14.78 5.68 2.98
C ALA A 88 -14.96 4.31 2.29
N LEU A 89 -13.87 3.68 1.83
CA LEU A 89 -13.93 2.32 1.31
C LEU A 89 -14.12 1.25 2.40
N LYS A 90 -13.95 1.61 3.68
CA LYS A 90 -14.03 0.65 4.79
C LYS A 90 -15.34 -0.16 4.76
N GLY A 91 -15.23 -1.48 4.89
CA GLY A 91 -16.33 -2.43 4.87
C GLY A 91 -16.79 -2.87 3.47
N ASN A 92 -16.21 -2.35 2.39
CA ASN A 92 -16.61 -2.69 1.03
C ASN A 92 -15.83 -3.87 0.43
N PHE A 93 -16.42 -4.44 -0.61
CA PHE A 93 -15.76 -5.36 -1.55
C PHE A 93 -15.67 -4.67 -2.91
N LEU A 94 -14.45 -4.47 -3.40
CA LEU A 94 -14.15 -3.79 -4.66
C LEU A 94 -13.74 -4.82 -5.72
N SER A 95 -14.01 -4.55 -6.99
CA SER A 95 -13.64 -5.40 -8.14
C SER A 95 -13.27 -4.56 -9.35
#